data_AF-K2AFA1-F1
#
_entry.id   AF-K2AFA1-F1
#
_cell.length_a   1.000
_cell.length_b   1.000
_cell.length_c   1.000
_cell.angle_alpha   90.00
_cell.angle_beta   90.00
_cell.angle_gamma   90.00
#
_symmetry.space_group_name_H-M   'P 1'
#
loop_
_entity.id
_entity.type
_entity.pdbx_description
1 polymer ?
#
loop_
_entity_poly.entity_id
_entity_poly.type
_entity_poly.pdbx_seq_one_letter_code
_entity_poly.pdbx_strand_id
1 'polypeptide(L)'
;MPEIITKYPEVVMQVLKGSGAKCGIGEKQQILIHCPPKQFCSFPQGEICVYGLQDTAHMQQISSTELFEMVKDVPALFSFTNLGLLALIFLIGLFIGTRIK
;
A
#
# COMPACT_ATOMS: atom_id res chain seq x y z
N MET A 1 -13.28 -6.80 10.06
CA MET A 1 -12.62 -5.64 10.69
C MET A 1 -12.59 -4.55 9.62
N PRO A 2 -13.40 -3.48 9.68
CA PRO A 2 -13.42 -2.50 8.58
C PRO A 2 -12.09 -1.74 8.48
N GLU A 3 -11.37 -1.96 7.39
CA GLU A 3 -10.09 -1.33 7.09
C GLU A 3 -10.16 -0.71 5.68
N ILE A 4 -9.59 0.49 5.51
CA ILE A 4 -9.45 1.17 4.21
C ILE A 4 -7.96 1.43 3.96
N ILE A 5 -7.50 1.10 2.76
CA ILE A 5 -6.18 1.48 2.26
C ILE A 5 -6.35 2.65 1.29
N THR A 6 -5.56 3.70 1.44
CA THR A 6 -5.55 4.83 0.53
C THR A 6 -4.15 5.42 0.37
N LYS A 7 -3.91 6.07 -0.76
CA LYS A 7 -2.68 6.85 -0.98
C LYS A 7 -2.63 8.11 -0.08
N TYR A 8 -3.79 8.63 0.31
CA TYR A 8 -3.93 9.88 1.07
C TYR A 8 -4.78 9.64 2.34
N PRO A 9 -4.24 8.90 3.34
CA PRO A 9 -4.97 8.59 4.57
C PRO A 9 -5.43 9.84 5.31
N GLU A 10 -4.63 10.90 5.32
CA GLU A 10 -4.94 12.19 5.92
C GLU A 10 -6.19 12.84 5.31
N VAL A 11 -6.37 12.75 3.99
CA VAL A 11 -7.55 13.30 3.30
C VAL A 11 -8.79 12.51 3.68
N VAL A 12 -8.71 11.18 3.69
CA VAL A 12 -9.82 10.33 4.12
C VAL A 12 -10.18 10.62 5.57
N MET A 13 -9.19 10.67 6.47
CA MET A 13 -9.43 11.03 7.87
C MET A 13 -10.05 12.41 8.02
N GLN A 14 -9.68 13.39 7.21
CA GLN A 14 -10.31 14.72 7.22
C GLN A 14 -11.77 14.66 6.78
N VAL A 15 -12.08 13.90 5.73
CA VAL A 15 -13.47 13.68 5.29
C VAL A 15 -14.29 13.00 6.38
N LEU A 16 -13.73 11.97 7.02
CA LEU A 16 -14.39 11.26 8.12
C LEU A 16 -14.59 12.17 9.34
N LYS A 17 -13.60 13.01 9.70
CA LYS A 17 -13.78 14.03 10.74
C LYS A 17 -14.91 15.01 10.39
N GLY A 18 -14.99 15.42 9.13
CA GLY A 18 -16.06 16.27 8.61
C GLY A 18 -17.47 15.66 8.72
N SER A 19 -17.56 14.32 8.72
CA SER A 19 -18.82 13.60 8.96
C SER A 19 -19.07 13.25 10.44
N GLY A 20 -18.27 13.79 11.36
CA GLY A 20 -18.43 13.63 12.81
C GLY A 20 -17.63 12.48 13.43
N ALA A 21 -16.73 11.85 12.67
CA ALA A 21 -15.84 10.83 13.22
C ALA A 21 -14.78 11.43 14.15
N LYS A 22 -14.47 10.71 15.21
CA LYS A 22 -13.30 10.96 16.05
C LYS A 22 -12.11 10.15 15.52
N CYS A 23 -11.25 10.80 14.75
CA CYS A 23 -10.12 10.15 14.09
C CYS A 23 -8.76 10.61 14.62
N GLY A 24 -7.84 9.66 14.85
CA GLY A 24 -6.43 9.93 15.15
C GLY A 24 -6.16 10.51 16.55
N ILE A 25 -7.12 10.43 17.45
CA ILE A 25 -7.02 10.92 18.84
C ILE A 25 -6.87 9.79 19.87
N GLY A 26 -6.77 8.54 19.41
CA GLY A 26 -6.68 7.38 20.30
C GLY A 26 -7.93 7.13 21.13
N GLU A 27 -9.11 7.37 20.55
CA GLU A 27 -10.38 7.10 21.22
C GLU A 27 -10.52 5.61 21.56
N LYS A 28 -11.30 5.29 22.60
CA LYS A 28 -11.50 3.91 23.05
C LYS A 28 -11.99 3.01 21.92
N GLN A 29 -11.18 2.00 21.60
CA GLN A 29 -11.49 0.98 20.60
C GLN A 29 -12.35 -0.11 21.24
N GLN A 30 -13.50 -0.40 20.65
CA GLN A 30 -14.42 -1.44 21.09
C GLN A 30 -14.38 -2.66 20.17
N ILE A 31 -14.17 -2.44 18.87
CA ILE A 31 -14.19 -3.48 17.84
C ILE A 31 -12.80 -3.65 17.23
N LEU A 32 -12.11 -2.55 16.90
CA LEU A 32 -10.83 -2.56 16.19
C LEU A 32 -9.64 -2.41 17.15
N ILE A 33 -9.51 -3.33 18.11
CA ILE A 33 -8.51 -3.27 19.20
C ILE A 33 -7.03 -3.34 18.76
N HIS A 34 -6.78 -3.76 17.51
CA HIS A 34 -5.44 -3.81 16.92
C HIS A 34 -5.17 -2.61 15.99
N CYS A 35 -6.14 -1.71 15.84
CA CYS A 35 -5.97 -0.52 15.03
C CYS A 35 -4.97 0.41 15.70
N PRO A 36 -3.92 0.88 15.01
CA PRO A 36 -3.03 1.82 15.65
C PRO A 36 -3.76 3.16 15.88
N PRO A 37 -3.52 3.85 17.02
CA PRO A 37 -4.33 5.00 17.45
C PRO A 37 -4.42 6.16 16.45
N LYS A 38 -3.38 6.34 15.62
CA LYS A 38 -3.34 7.39 14.59
C LYS A 38 -4.22 7.08 13.39
N GLN A 39 -4.42 5.82 13.06
CA GLN A 39 -5.19 5.32 11.92
C GLN A 39 -6.66 5.04 12.30
N PHE A 40 -6.95 4.98 13.60
CA PHE A 40 -8.27 4.69 14.12
C PHE A 40 -9.24 5.87 13.98
N CYS A 41 -10.46 5.55 13.55
CA CYS A 41 -11.61 6.44 13.49
C CYS A 41 -12.82 5.79 14.17
N SER A 42 -13.45 6.50 15.09
CA SER A 42 -14.68 6.10 15.77
C SER A 42 -15.87 6.95 15.33
N PHE A 43 -17.00 6.29 15.05
CA PHE A 43 -18.29 6.87 14.74
C PHE A 43 -19.34 6.41 15.76
N PRO A 44 -20.48 7.12 15.87
CA PRO A 44 -21.61 6.62 16.65
C PRO A 44 -22.10 5.23 16.22
N GLN A 45 -21.96 4.92 14.93
CA GLN A 45 -22.47 3.71 14.29
C GLN A 45 -21.41 2.62 14.03
N GLY A 46 -20.14 2.86 14.37
CA GLY A 46 -19.09 1.88 14.14
C GLY A 46 -17.68 2.43 14.18
N GLU A 47 -16.72 1.60 13.80
CA GLU A 47 -15.29 1.88 13.83
C GLU A 47 -14.66 1.54 12.49
N ILE A 48 -13.62 2.27 12.11
CA ILE A 48 -12.84 2.01 10.90
C ILE A 48 -11.37 2.36 11.09
N CYS A 49 -10.48 1.58 10.47
CA CYS A 49 -9.06 1.91 10.35
C CYS A 49 -8.76 2.47 8.98
N VAL A 50 -8.04 3.59 8.93
CA VAL A 50 -7.59 4.22 7.68
C VAL A 50 -6.08 4.11 7.60
N TYR A 51 -5.60 3.33 6.63
CA TYR A 51 -4.18 3.06 6.43
C TYR A 51 -3.65 3.74 5.17
N GLY A 52 -2.41 4.23 5.25
CA GLY A 52 -1.60 4.56 4.08
C GLY A 52 -0.95 3.32 3.47
N LEU A 53 -0.41 3.45 2.25
CA LEU A 53 0.34 2.36 1.59
C LEU A 53 1.54 1.86 2.43
N GLN A 54 2.18 2.74 3.18
CA GLN A 54 3.30 2.39 4.07
C GLN A 54 2.87 1.69 5.37
N ASP A 55 1.60 1.81 5.75
CA ASP A 55 1.06 1.21 6.97
C ASP A 55 0.37 -0.14 6.69
N THR A 56 0.48 -0.64 5.46
CA THR A 56 -0.18 -1.88 5.01
C THR A 56 0.25 -3.10 5.82
N ALA A 57 1.46 -3.08 6.40
CA ALA A 57 1.95 -4.14 7.29
C ALA A 57 1.20 -4.22 8.63
N HIS A 58 0.47 -3.18 9.03
CA HIS A 58 -0.31 -3.15 10.26
C HIS A 58 -1.76 -3.62 10.08
N MET A 59 -2.19 -3.86 8.84
CA MET A 59 -3.51 -4.39 8.54
C MET A 59 -3.68 -5.81 9.06
N GLN A 60 -4.92 -6.14 9.42
CA GLN A 60 -5.27 -7.48 9.90
C GLN A 60 -6.16 -8.22 8.90
N GLN A 61 -6.94 -7.51 8.09
CA GLN A 61 -7.90 -8.15 7.19
C GLN A 61 -7.31 -8.53 5.84
N ILE A 62 -6.34 -7.77 5.33
CA ILE A 62 -5.70 -8.02 4.04
C ILE A 62 -4.24 -8.37 4.28
N SER A 63 -3.83 -9.56 3.85
CA SER A 63 -2.44 -10.02 3.94
C SER A 63 -1.57 -9.42 2.82
N SER A 64 -0.26 -9.35 3.08
CA SER A 64 0.72 -8.93 2.07
C SER A 64 0.76 -9.88 0.86
N THR A 65 0.44 -11.16 1.06
CA THR A 65 0.33 -12.15 -0.02
C THR A 65 -0.87 -11.87 -0.93
N GLU A 66 -2.03 -11.53 -0.37
CA GLU A 66 -3.21 -11.14 -1.18
C GLU A 66 -2.97 -9.84 -1.96
N LEU A 67 -2.31 -8.86 -1.34
CA LEU A 67 -1.88 -7.64 -2.04
C LEU A 67 -0.94 -7.96 -3.20
N PHE A 68 0.04 -8.85 -2.97
CA PHE A 68 0.97 -9.26 -4.01
C PHE A 68 0.24 -9.98 -5.16
N GLU A 69 -0.68 -10.90 -4.85
CA GLU A 69 -1.46 -11.59 -5.87
C GLU A 69 -2.31 -10.65 -6.74
N MET A 70 -2.80 -9.53 -6.18
CA MET A 70 -3.54 -8.52 -6.95
C MET A 70 -2.66 -7.73 -7.93
N VAL A 71 -1.35 -7.61 -7.67
CA VAL A 71 -0.44 -6.80 -8.50
C VAL A 71 0.57 -7.63 -9.31
N LYS A 72 0.60 -8.96 -9.12
CA LYS A 72 1.59 -9.86 -9.75
C LYS A 72 1.57 -9.80 -11.28
N ASP A 73 0.41 -9.53 -11.87
CA ASP A 73 0.21 -9.50 -13.32
C ASP A 73 0.50 -8.12 -13.92
N VAL A 74 0.82 -7.12 -13.09
CA VAL A 74 1.29 -5.81 -13.57
C VAL A 74 2.73 -5.98 -14.08
N PRO A 75 3.01 -5.72 -15.37
CA PRO A 75 4.32 -5.92 -15.94
C PRO A 75 5.34 -4.97 -15.28
N ALA A 76 6.07 -5.48 -14.29
CA ALA A 76 7.13 -4.74 -13.62
C ALA A 76 8.36 -4.64 -14.52
N LEU A 77 9.14 -3.58 -14.32
CA LEU A 77 10.46 -3.38 -14.97
C LEU A 77 11.39 -4.59 -14.70
N PHE A 78 11.18 -5.29 -13.58
CA PHE A 78 11.89 -6.50 -13.16
C PHE A 78 11.15 -7.82 -13.46
N SER A 79 10.21 -7.84 -14.41
CA SER A 79 9.68 -9.10 -14.93
C SER A 79 10.80 -9.91 -15.60
N PHE A 80 10.77 -11.25 -15.49
CA PHE A 80 11.76 -12.14 -16.12
C PHE A 80 11.97 -11.83 -17.61
N THR A 81 10.90 -11.49 -18.34
CA THR A 81 10.96 -11.11 -19.75
C THR A 81 11.74 -9.79 -19.96
N ASN A 82 11.49 -8.79 -19.10
CA ASN A 82 12.16 -7.49 -19.18
C ASN A 82 13.63 -7.59 -18.74
N LEU A 83 13.94 -8.45 -17.78
CA LEU A 83 15.31 -8.78 -17.36
C LEU A 83 16.11 -9.43 -18.50
N GLY A 84 15.51 -10.38 -19.22
CA GLY A 84 16.12 -10.99 -20.41
C GLY A 84 16.41 -9.96 -21.51
N LEU A 85 15.45 -9.07 -21.79
CA LEU A 85 15.63 -7.99 -22.76
C LEU A 85 16.72 -6.99 -22.34
N LEU A 86 16.76 -6.60 -21.06
CA LEU A 86 17.80 -5.71 -20.51
C LEU A 86 19.19 -6.34 -20.61
N ALA A 87 19.33 -7.62 -20.29
CA ALA A 87 20.59 -8.34 -20.42
C ALA A 87 21.04 -8.41 -21.89
N LEU A 88 20.12 -8.65 -22.83
CA LEU A 88 20.41 -8.67 -24.26
C LEU A 88 20.91 -7.29 -24.73
N ILE A 89 20.19 -6.21 -24.40
CA ILE A 89 20.57 -4.84 -24.77
C ILE A 89 21.94 -4.48 -24.19
N PHE A 90 22.21 -4.85 -22.94
CA PHE A 90 23.49 -4.63 -22.29
C PHE A 90 24.64 -5.38 -22.98
N LEU A 91 24.45 -6.65 -23.33
CA LEU A 91 25.44 -7.45 -24.06
C LEU A 91 25.69 -6.92 -25.47
N ILE A 92 24.65 -6.50 -26.19
CA ILE A 92 24.77 -5.84 -27.50
C ILE A 92 25.57 -4.53 -27.36
N GLY A 93 25.27 -3.72 -26.35
CA GLY A 93 26.00 -2.48 -26.07
C GLY A 93 27.49 -2.72 -25.80
N LEU A 94 27.83 -3.72 -24.98
CA LEU A 94 29.23 -4.14 -24.75
C LEU A 94 29.90 -4.65 -26.03
N PHE A 95 29.20 -5.46 -26.82
CA PHE A 95 29.73 -6.00 -28.08
C PHE A 95 30.01 -4.89 -29.10
N ILE A 96 29.08 -3.95 -29.27
CA ILE A 96 29.28 -2.79 -30.15
C ILE A 96 30.43 -1.92 -29.62
N GLY A 97 30.45 -1.62 -28.31
CA GLY A 97 31.51 -0.82 -27.70
C GLY A 97 32.92 -1.41 -27.83
N THR A 98 33.04 -2.74 -27.79
CA THR A 98 34.33 -3.44 -28.00
C THR A 98 34.77 -3.47 -29.46
N ARG A 99 33.85 -3.30 -30.42
CA ARG A 99 34.11 -3.30 -31.87
C ARG A 99 34.34 -1.92 -32.48
N ILE A 100 33.97 -0.85 -31.78
CA ILE A 100 34.18 0.56 -32.20
C ILE A 100 35.55 1.11 -31.74
N LYS A 101 36.32 0.32 -31.01
CA LYS A 101 37.73 0.59 -30.71
C LYS A 101 38.63 0.19 -31.88
#